data_AF-E8WXD3-F1
#
_entry.id   AF-E8WXD3-F1
#
_cell.length_a   1.000
_cell.length_b   1.000
_cell.length_c   1.000
_cell.angle_alpha   90.00
_cell.angle_beta   90.00
_cell.angle_gamma   90.00
#
_symmetry.space_group_name_H-M   'P 1'
#
loop_
_entity.id
_entity.type
_entity.pdbx_description
1 polymer ?
#
loop_
_entity_poly.entity_id
_entity_poly.type
_entity_poly.pdbx_seq_one_letter_code
_entity_poly.pdbx_strand_id
1 'polypeptide(L)' 'MDAFERFPIVELTDLRDELRSAGLDSWQAGELLTAFLAARGYGVSNDEARGAASRLEARGCSVPHIQRELESLAFVM' A
#
# COMPACT_ATOMS: atom_id res chain seq x y z
N MET A 1 9.06 -4.95 -23.60
CA MET A 1 10.18 -4.94 -22.63
C MET A 1 9.58 -4.43 -21.35
N ASP A 2 8.87 -5.31 -20.64
CA ASP A 2 7.93 -4.90 -19.61
C ASP A 2 8.56 -5.30 -18.30
N ALA A 3 9.32 -4.35 -17.75
CA ALA A 3 9.90 -4.48 -16.43
C ALA A 3 8.78 -4.82 -15.46
N PHE A 4 9.06 -5.81 -14.62
CA PHE A 4 8.24 -6.35 -13.56
C PHE A 4 7.97 -5.28 -12.48
N GLU A 5 7.23 -4.21 -12.81
CA GLU A 5 6.68 -3.29 -11.83
C GLU A 5 5.61 -4.05 -11.04
N ARG A 6 6.02 -4.71 -9.94
CA ARG A 6 5.11 -5.41 -9.00
C ARG A 6 3.90 -4.54 -8.63
N PHE A 7 4.11 -3.22 -8.61
CA PHE A 7 3.09 -2.20 -8.45
C PHE A 7 3.31 -1.10 -9.49
N PRO A 8 2.45 -0.97 -10.51
CA PRO A 8 2.60 0.07 -11.52
C PRO A 8 2.28 1.44 -10.90
N ILE A 9 3.01 2.46 -11.32
CA ILE A 9 2.91 3.82 -10.77
C ILE A 9 1.48 4.38 -10.84
N VAL A 10 0.70 4.02 -11.86
CA VAL A 10 -0.70 4.46 -12.01
C VAL A 10 -1.58 3.98 -10.84
N GLU A 11 -1.47 2.71 -10.45
CA GLU A 11 -2.23 2.14 -9.32
C GLU A 11 -1.79 2.77 -7.99
N LEU A 12 -0.49 3.02 -7.83
CA LEU A 12 0.05 3.67 -6.62
C LEU A 12 -0.41 5.13 -6.51
N THR A 13 -0.55 5.81 -7.64
CA THR A 13 -1.01 7.19 -7.72
C THR A 13 -2.49 7.27 -7.38
N ASP A 14 -3.29 6.30 -7.85
CA ASP A 14 -4.72 6.15 -7.56
C ASP A 14 -4.95 5.80 -6.08
N LEU A 15 -4.23 4.79 -5.57
CA LEU A 15 -4.27 4.37 -4.17
C LEU A 15 -3.89 5.51 -3.22
N ARG A 16 -2.89 6.31 -3.58
CA ARG A 16 -2.55 7.53 -2.83
C ARG A 16 -3.70 8.52 -2.83
N ASP A 17 -4.32 8.74 -3.98
CA ASP A 17 -5.42 9.69 -4.11
C ASP A 17 -6.60 9.23 -3.26
N GLU A 18 -6.94 7.94 -3.28
CA GLU A 18 -7.92 7.36 -2.35
C GLU A 18 -7.53 7.56 -0.89
N LEU A 19 -6.30 7.20 -0.49
CA LEU A 19 -5.82 7.38 0.89
C LEU A 19 -5.93 8.84 1.36
N ARG A 20 -5.64 9.80 0.45
CA ARG A 20 -5.62 11.22 0.76
C ARG A 20 -6.99 11.90 0.64
N SER A 21 -7.82 11.45 -0.31
CA SER A 21 -9.11 12.02 -0.67
C SER A 21 -10.24 11.44 0.18
N ALA A 22 -10.19 10.13 0.44
CA ALA A 22 -11.20 9.45 1.25
C ALA A 22 -11.02 9.65 2.76
N GLY A 23 -9.88 10.21 3.21
CA GLY A 23 -9.62 10.46 4.63
C GLY A 23 -9.67 9.18 5.46
N LEU A 24 -9.14 8.09 4.91
CA LEU A 24 -9.22 6.76 5.49
C LEU A 24 -8.50 6.72 6.83
N ASP A 25 -9.18 6.25 7.87
CA ASP A 25 -8.52 5.94 9.13
C ASP A 25 -7.46 4.85 8.90
N SER A 26 -6.42 4.83 9.73
CA SER A 26 -5.29 3.91 9.61
C SER A 26 -5.70 2.42 9.57
N TRP A 27 -6.89 2.10 10.07
CA TRP A 27 -7.54 0.79 9.95
C TRP A 27 -8.02 0.52 8.52
N GLN A 28 -8.82 1.41 7.94
CA GLN A 28 -9.36 1.29 6.57
C GLN A 28 -8.23 1.32 5.53
N ALA A 29 -7.24 2.20 5.72
CA ALA A 29 -6.04 2.23 4.90
C ALA A 29 -5.28 0.89 4.96
N GLY A 30 -5.17 0.26 6.14
CA GLY A 30 -4.56 -1.06 6.28
C GLY A 30 -5.34 -2.18 5.58
N GLU A 31 -6.68 -2.14 5.63
CA GLU A 31 -7.51 -3.10 4.89
C GLU A 31 -7.39 -2.92 3.38
N LEU A 32 -7.32 -1.68 2.89
CA LEU A 32 -7.17 -1.38 1.47
C LEU A 32 -5.80 -1.86 0.94
N LEU A 33 -4.72 -1.63 1.70
CA LEU A 33 -3.40 -2.19 1.39
C LEU A 33 -3.41 -3.73 1.40
N THR A 34 -4.09 -4.34 2.38
CA THR A 34 -4.24 -5.79 2.49
C THR A 34 -4.98 -6.37 1.30
N ALA A 35 -6.13 -5.78 0.93
CA ALA A 35 -6.93 -6.21 -0.20
C ALA A 35 -6.17 -6.07 -1.53
N PHE A 36 -5.44 -4.97 -1.70
CA PHE A 36 -4.61 -4.72 -2.89
C PHE A 36 -3.48 -5.74 -3.04
N LEU A 37 -2.81 -6.10 -1.95
CA LEU A 37 -1.78 -7.14 -1.91
C LEU A 37 -2.38 -8.54 -2.11
N ALA A 38 -3.51 -8.83 -1.46
CA ALA A 38 -4.22 -10.11 -1.58
C ALA A 38 -4.72 -10.35 -3.01
N ALA A 39 -5.21 -9.31 -3.71
CA ALA A 39 -5.60 -9.39 -5.12
C ALA A 39 -4.44 -9.78 -6.05
N ARG A 40 -3.20 -9.52 -5.63
CA ARG A 40 -1.96 -9.90 -6.34
C ARG A 40 -1.38 -11.25 -5.90
N GLY A 41 -2.00 -11.91 -4.93
CA GLY A 41 -1.54 -13.18 -4.37
C GLY A 41 -0.53 -13.06 -3.23
N TYR A 42 -0.34 -11.85 -2.67
CA TYR A 42 0.48 -11.65 -1.48
C TYR A 42 -0.38 -11.77 -0.22
N GLY A 43 -0.04 -12.71 0.66
CA GLY A 43 -0.68 -12.86 1.96
C GLY A 43 -0.05 -11.92 2.98
N VAL A 44 -0.67 -10.77 3.25
CA VAL A 44 -0.19 -9.81 4.26
C VAL A 44 -1.04 -9.90 5.52
N SER A 45 -0.39 -9.76 6.68
CA SER A 45 -1.11 -9.66 7.96
C SER A 45 -1.79 -8.30 8.09
N ASN A 46 -3.04 -8.30 8.54
CA ASN A 46 -3.82 -7.08 8.76
C ASN A 46 -3.11 -6.10 9.71
N ASP A 47 -2.37 -6.63 10.70
CA ASP A 47 -1.56 -5.86 11.65
C ASP A 47 -0.38 -5.13 10.95
N GLU A 48 0.34 -5.84 10.08
CA GLU A 48 1.44 -5.24 9.30
C GLU A 48 0.94 -4.20 8.31
N ALA A 49 -0.18 -4.46 7.64
CA ALA A 49 -0.78 -3.52 6.71
C ALA A 49 -1.26 -2.25 7.41
N ARG A 50 -1.83 -2.34 8.62
CA ARG A 50 -2.16 -1.16 9.44
C ARG A 50 -0.92 -0.40 9.89
N GLY A 51 0.13 -1.11 10.27
CA GLY A 51 1.42 -0.50 10.62
C GLY A 51 2.01 0.28 9.44
N ALA A 52 1.95 -0.28 8.23
CA ALA A 52 2.36 0.38 7.01
C ALA A 52 1.46 1.59 6.68
N ALA A 53 0.15 1.44 6.74
CA ALA A 53 -0.81 2.54 6.55
C ALA A 53 -0.51 3.72 7.49
N SER A 54 -0.36 3.45 8.78
CA SER A 54 -0.03 4.48 9.79
C SER A 54 1.30 5.18 9.48
N ARG A 55 2.31 4.44 9.00
CA ARG A 55 3.60 5.00 8.56
C ARG A 55 3.48 5.84 7.29
N LEU A 56 2.62 5.42 6.36
CA LEU A 56 2.35 6.15 5.12
C LEU A 56 1.64 7.47 5.40
N GLU A 57 0.62 7.46 6.26
CA GLU A 57 -0.07 8.68 6.71
C GLU A 57 0.91 9.64 7.41
N ALA A 58 1.71 9.14 8.36
CA ALA A 58 2.68 9.95 9.09
C ALA A 58 3.77 10.56 8.18
N ARG A 59 4.06 9.95 7.03
CA ARG A 59 5.07 10.40 6.05
C ARG A 59 4.47 11.09 4.83
N GLY A 60 3.17 11.36 4.82
CA GLY A 60 2.48 12.16 3.79
C GLY A 60 2.17 11.44 2.47
N CYS A 61 1.96 10.12 2.50
CA CYS A 61 1.48 9.30 1.38
C CYS A 61 2.18 9.60 0.03
N SER A 62 3.51 9.67 0.00
CA SER A 62 4.23 9.83 -1.27
C SER A 62 4.25 8.52 -2.06
N VAL A 63 4.04 8.57 -3.38
CA VAL A 63 4.07 7.39 -4.28
C VAL A 63 5.30 6.49 -4.06
N PRO A 64 6.55 7.00 -4.00
CA PRO A 64 7.71 6.16 -3.75
C PRO A 64 7.73 5.53 -2.34
N HIS A 65 7.08 6.16 -1.35
CA HIS A 65 6.92 5.57 -0.01
C HIS A 65 5.89 4.45 -0.02
N ILE A 66 4.73 4.67 -0.64
CA ILE A 66 3.66 3.66 -0.78
C ILE A 66 4.20 2.43 -1.47
N GLN A 67 4.94 2.62 -2.57
CA GLN A 67 5.59 1.52 -3.28
C GLN A 67 6.55 0.76 -2.37
N ARG A 68 7.44 1.46 -1.66
CA ARG A 68 8.43 0.81 -0.81
C ARG A 68 7.80 0.04 0.35
N GLU A 69 6.74 0.58 0.96
CA GLU A 69 6.01 -0.12 2.02
C GLU A 69 5.26 -1.34 1.47
N LEU A 70 4.58 -1.22 0.33
CA LEU A 70 3.93 -2.36 -0.34
C LEU A 70 4.93 -3.45 -0.73
N GLU A 71 6.09 -3.07 -1.24
CA GLU A 71 7.17 -4.02 -1.53
C GLU A 71 7.71 -4.66 -0.26
N SER A 72 7.83 -3.92 0.84
CA SER A 72 8.22 -4.47 2.14
C SER A 72 7.19 -5.47 2.66
N LEU A 73 5.90 -5.14 2.59
CA LEU A 73 4.80 -6.02 2.98
C LEU A 73 4.71 -7.28 2.11
N ALA A 74 4.98 -7.15 0.81
CA ALA A 74 5.02 -8.28 -0.11
C ALA A 74 6.28 -9.15 0.03
N PHE A 75 7.32 -8.64 0.71
CA PHE A 75 8.62 -9.32 0.87
C PHE A 75 8.86 -9.85 2.29
N VAL A 76 7.98 -9.54 3.26
CA VAL A 76 7.99 -10.22 4.56
C VAL A 76 7.56 -11.67 4.33
N MET A 77 8.56 -12.54 4.30
CA MET A 77 8.47 -13.99 4.27
C MET A 77 8.53 -14.53 5.70
#